data_AF-A0A924MLZ9-F1
#
_entry.id   AF-A0A924MLZ9-F1
#
_cell.length_a   1.000
_cell.length_b   1.000
_cell.length_c   1.000
_cell.angle_alpha   90.00
_cell.angle_beta   90.00
_cell.angle_gamma   90.00
#
_symmetry.space_group_name_H-M   'P 1'
#
loop_
_entity.id
_entity.type
_entity.pdbx_description
1 polymer ?
#
loop_
_entity_poly.entity_id
_entity_poly.type
_entity_poly.pdbx_seq_one_letter_code
_entity_poly.pdbx_strand_id
1 'polypeptide(L)'
;LRRLEHGLAYNGRNLPPCKASWQSENRLRFAIKGVQPGQLVSMCGDVGLTVLSMKRIRIGRVPLAKMPSGEWRYLPADARL
;
A
#
# COMPACT_ATOMS: atom_id res chain seq x y z
N LEU A 1 -0.76 10.79 -10.76
CA LEU A 1 0.02 9.93 -9.84
C LEU A 1 1.25 10.62 -9.28
N ARG A 2 2.00 11.43 -10.03
CA ARG A 2 3.21 12.14 -9.53
C ARG A 2 3.05 12.87 -8.18
N ARG A 3 1.86 13.43 -7.89
CA ARG A 3 1.55 14.06 -6.59
C ARG A 3 1.53 13.10 -5.39
N LEU A 4 1.32 11.80 -5.62
CA LEU A 4 1.38 10.74 -4.62
C LEU A 4 2.80 10.21 -4.42
N GLU A 5 3.71 10.48 -5.36
CA GLU A 5 5.06 9.90 -5.38
C GLU A 5 6.09 10.75 -4.61
N HIS A 6 5.83 12.05 -4.43
CA HIS A 6 6.75 12.99 -3.80
C HIS A 6 6.04 14.01 -2.90
N GLY A 7 6.75 14.51 -1.89
CA GLY A 7 6.37 15.72 -1.15
C GLY A 7 5.23 15.58 -0.15
N LEU A 8 4.82 14.34 0.18
CA LEU A 8 3.79 14.10 1.18
C LEU A 8 4.40 14.07 2.58
N ALA A 9 3.70 14.69 3.53
CA ALA A 9 4.04 14.67 4.94
C ALA A 9 2.91 14.02 5.73
N TYR A 10 3.24 13.22 6.73
CA TYR A 10 2.27 12.57 7.59
C TYR A 10 2.78 12.56 9.03
N ASN A 11 1.94 12.99 9.98
CA ASN A 11 2.30 13.12 11.40
C ASN A 11 3.63 13.87 11.62
N GLY A 12 3.82 15.00 10.95
CA GLY A 12 5.02 15.84 11.08
C GLY A 12 6.30 15.25 10.48
N ARG A 13 6.22 14.14 9.74
CA ARG A 13 7.36 13.52 9.05
C ARG A 13 7.17 13.56 7.54
N ASN A 14 8.22 13.95 6.83
CA ASN A 14 8.26 13.79 5.38
C ASN A 14 8.30 12.30 5.03
N LEU A 15 7.37 11.89 4.18
CA LEU A 15 7.28 10.51 3.75
C LEU A 15 8.34 10.24 2.67
N PRO A 16 9.00 9.07 2.71
CA PRO A 16 9.86 8.66 1.61
C PRO A 16 9.03 8.54 0.34
N PRO A 17 9.63 8.76 -0.83
CA PRO A 17 8.92 8.63 -2.10
C PRO A 17 8.34 7.23 -2.23
N CYS A 18 7.05 7.17 -2.57
CA CYS A 18 6.34 5.92 -2.77
C CYS A 18 6.03 5.76 -4.26
N LYS A 19 5.93 4.52 -4.75
CA LYS A 19 5.47 4.28 -6.13
C LYS A 19 3.98 4.05 -6.10
N ALA A 20 3.24 4.83 -6.90
CA ALA A 20 1.80 4.70 -7.06
C ALA A 20 1.48 4.47 -8.54
N SER A 21 0.77 3.38 -8.85
CA SER A 21 0.36 3.05 -10.21
C SER A 21 -1.11 2.67 -10.26
N TRP A 22 -1.77 2.87 -11.39
CA TRP A 22 -3.09 2.27 -11.61
C TRP A 22 -2.97 0.75 -11.74
N GLN A 23 -3.82 0.02 -11.04
CA GLN A 23 -4.01 -1.43 -11.19
C GLN A 23 -5.22 -1.73 -12.08
N SER A 24 -6.24 -0.88 -12.00
CA SER A 24 -7.41 -0.83 -12.88
C SER A 24 -7.96 0.60 -12.87
N GLU A 25 -9.04 0.87 -13.60
CA GLU A 25 -9.67 2.20 -13.66
C GLU A 25 -9.99 2.79 -12.28
N ASN A 26 -10.39 1.94 -11.33
CA ASN A 26 -10.84 2.38 -10.00
C ASN A 26 -9.91 1.91 -8.86
N ARG A 27 -8.76 1.32 -9.17
CA ARG A 27 -7.84 0.78 -8.14
C ARG A 27 -6.43 1.29 -8.34
N LEU A 28 -5.89 1.91 -7.31
CA LEU A 28 -4.48 2.28 -7.21
C LEU A 28 -3.69 1.21 -6.47
N ARG A 29 -2.46 0.97 -6.93
CA ARG A 29 -1.47 0.12 -6.30
C ARG A 29 -0.35 0.99 -5.74
N PHE A 30 -0.06 0.79 -4.46
CA PHE A 30 1.03 1.45 -3.75
C PHE A 30 2.14 0.45 -3.43
N ALA A 31 3.38 0.85 -3.67
CA ALA A 31 4.56 0.19 -3.13
C ALA A 31 5.25 1.14 -2.13
N ILE A 32 5.10 0.84 -0.84
CA ILE A 32 5.54 1.68 0.26
C ILE A 32 6.20 0.82 1.36
N LYS A 33 7.15 1.40 2.10
CA LYS A 33 7.82 0.79 3.25
C LYS A 33 7.53 1.62 4.50
N GLY A 34 7.43 0.97 5.67
CA GLY A 34 7.24 1.66 6.95
C GLY A 34 5.92 2.44 7.05
N VAL A 35 4.84 1.91 6.46
CA VAL A 35 3.53 2.57 6.46
C VAL A 35 2.95 2.64 7.88
N GLN A 36 2.47 3.82 8.27
CA GLN A 36 1.78 4.03 9.54
C GLN A 36 0.25 3.83 9.37
N PRO A 37 -0.48 3.46 10.45
CA PRO A 37 -1.93 3.44 10.43
C PRO A 37 -2.48 4.80 9.98
N GLY A 38 -3.48 4.81 9.08
CA GLY A 38 -4.10 6.04 8.57
C GLY A 38 -3.30 6.78 7.48
N GLN A 39 -2.00 6.50 7.32
CA GLN A 39 -1.14 7.21 6.36
C GLN A 39 -1.67 7.16 4.93
N LEU A 40 -2.04 5.97 4.42
CA LEU A 40 -2.55 5.84 3.03
C LEU A 40 -3.87 6.57 2.81
N VAL A 41 -4.72 6.66 3.84
CA VAL A 41 -5.99 7.40 3.76
C VAL A 41 -5.70 8.90 3.67
N SER A 42 -4.78 9.42 4.50
CA SER A 42 -4.32 10.81 4.43
C SER A 42 -3.72 11.15 3.07
N MET A 43 -2.77 10.34 2.59
CA MET A 43 -2.10 10.57 1.30
C MET A 43 -3.09 10.64 0.12
N CYS A 44 -4.10 9.77 0.12
CA CYS A 44 -5.16 9.81 -0.89
C CYS A 44 -6.03 11.06 -0.73
N GLY A 45 -6.39 11.43 0.50
CA GLY A 45 -7.16 12.65 0.81
C GLY A 45 -6.45 13.93 0.35
N ASP A 46 -5.14 14.03 0.56
CA ASP A 46 -4.32 15.19 0.17
C ASP A 46 -4.30 15.44 -1.35
N VAL A 47 -4.63 14.42 -2.15
CA VAL A 47 -4.76 14.52 -3.62
C VAL A 47 -6.21 14.46 -4.10
N GLY A 48 -7.18 14.57 -3.19
CA GLY A 48 -8.61 14.61 -3.51
C GLY A 48 -9.25 13.24 -3.80
N LEU A 49 -8.64 12.15 -3.33
CA LEU A 49 -9.16 10.79 -3.49
C LEU A 49 -9.79 10.27 -2.20
N THR A 50 -10.97 9.68 -2.31
CA THR A 50 -11.63 9.00 -1.20
C THR A 50 -11.32 7.50 -1.23
N VAL A 51 -10.73 6.97 -0.16
CA VAL A 51 -10.42 5.54 -0.06
C VAL A 51 -11.69 4.77 0.33
N LEU A 52 -12.23 3.99 -0.62
CA LEU A 52 -13.41 3.15 -0.39
C LEU A 52 -13.06 1.79 0.24
N SER A 53 -11.93 1.21 -0.17
CA SER A 53 -11.44 -0.05 0.38
C SER A 53 -9.93 -0.15 0.21
N MET A 54 -9.28 -0.93 1.07
CA MET A 54 -7.85 -1.18 1.00
C MET A 54 -7.56 -2.66 1.22
N LYS A 55 -6.66 -3.22 0.42
CA LYS A 55 -6.23 -4.62 0.54
C LYS A 55 -4.73 -4.72 0.36
N ARG A 56 -4.05 -5.31 1.35
CA ARG A 56 -2.63 -5.63 1.25
C ARG A 56 -2.46 -6.95 0.51
N ILE A 57 -1.87 -6.90 -0.68
CA ILE A 57 -1.74 -8.07 -1.57
C ILE A 57 -0.35 -8.73 -1.54
N ARG A 58 0.64 -8.07 -0.92
CA ARG A 58 2.04 -8.53 -0.86
C ARG A 58 2.75 -7.92 0.34
N ILE A 59 3.61 -8.69 0.99
CA ILE A 59 4.60 -8.22 1.98
C ILE A 59 5.96 -8.76 1.53
N GLY A 60 6.93 -7.87 1.27
CA GLY A 60 8.25 -8.29 0.81
C GLY A 60 8.18 -9.20 -0.42
N ARG A 61 8.68 -10.44 -0.31
CA ARG A 61 8.58 -11.46 -1.37
C ARG A 61 7.35 -12.36 -1.28
N VAL A 62 6.50 -12.18 -0.26
CA VAL A 62 5.35 -13.04 0.03
C VAL A 62 4.06 -12.45 -0.57
N PRO A 63 3.49 -13.05 -1.63
CA PRO A 63 2.20 -12.63 -2.17
C PRO A 63 1.04 -13.23 -1.37
N LEU A 64 -0.10 -12.54 -1.37
CA LEU A 64 -1.37 -13.08 -0.89
C LEU A 64 -1.86 -14.25 -1.78
N ALA A 65 -1.59 -14.19 -3.08
CA ALA A 65 -2.00 -15.18 -4.08
C ALA A 65 -3.51 -15.48 -4.00
N LYS A 66 -3.90 -16.77 -4.07
CA LYS A 66 -5.30 -17.23 -4.02
C LYS A 66 -5.80 -17.54 -2.59
N MET A 67 -5.16 -16.99 -1.56
CA MET A 67 -5.56 -17.24 -0.16
C MET A 67 -6.95 -16.62 0.10
N PRO A 68 -7.94 -17.42 0.55
CA PRO A 68 -9.27 -16.90 0.88
C PRO A 68 -9.22 -15.93 2.08
N SER A 69 -10.26 -15.11 2.22
CA SER A 69 -10.39 -14.23 3.38
C SER A 69 -10.61 -15.05 4.65
N GLY A 70 -9.92 -14.70 5.73
CA GLY A 70 -9.98 -15.43 7.01
C GLY A 70 -9.03 -16.63 7.11
N GLU A 71 -8.47 -17.07 5.98
CA GLU A 71 -7.54 -18.19 5.93
C GLU A 71 -6.09 -17.75 6.11
N TRP A 72 -5.24 -18.71 6.48
CA TRP A 72 -3.80 -18.53 6.62
C TRP A 72 -3.04 -19.70 5.99
N ARG A 73 -1.74 -19.51 5.73
CA ARG A 73 -0.83 -20.56 5.23
C ARG A 73 0.55 -20.40 5.82
N TYR A 74 1.27 -21.51 5.97
CA TYR A 74 2.67 -21.47 6.35
C TYR A 74 3.51 -20.72 5.32
N LEU A 75 4.51 -19.99 5.82
CA LEU A 75 5.52 -19.36 4.99
C LEU A 75 6.42 -20.47 4.39
N PRO A 76 6.61 -20.51 3.06
CA PRO A 76 7.57 -21.43 2.45
C PRO A 76 8.96 -21.27 3.09
N ALA A 77 9.70 -22.36 3.27
CA ALA A 77 11.00 -22.33 3.96
C ALA A 77 12.03 -21.40 3.29
N ASP A 78 11.87 -21.15 1.99
CA ASP A 78 12.69 -20.25 1.18
C ASP A 78 12.21 -18.78 1.21
N ALA A 79 10.99 -18.52 1.69
CA ALA A 79 10.41 -17.19 1.69
C ALA A 79 10.92 -16.37 2.90
N ARG A 80 11.42 -15.16 2.61
CA ARG A 80 11.84 -14.15 3.60
C ARG A 80 10.96 -12.91 3.48
N LEU A 81 10.63 -12.32 4.62
CA LEU A 81 9.85 -11.07 4.72
C LEU A 81 10.69 -9.84 4.35
#